data_AF-A0A067D9S6-F1
#
_entry.id   AF-A0A067D9S6-F1
#
_cell.length_a   1.000
_cell.length_b   1.000
_cell.length_c   1.000
_cell.angle_alpha   90.00
_cell.angle_beta   90.00
_cell.angle_gamma   90.00
#
_symmetry.space_group_name_H-M   'P 1'
#
loop_
_entity.id
_entity.type
_entity.pdbx_description
1 polymer ?
#
loop_
_entity_poly.entity_id
_entity_poly.type
_entity_poly.pdbx_seq_one_letter_code
_entity_poly.pdbx_strand_id
1 'polypeptide(L)'
;MKPHGLFCPNVISFVSSLLLLFRGAALAPENHENFLKCLSLQSDTISKVIYTQNNSSYSSVLKSSIQNLVFSAPTNQKPLFIITPFHVSEIQAAIKCSKKSGLQIRVRSGGHDLEGLSSISDVPFIIVDLINFSEISIDAEAKTAWVQSGATVGQLNYRIAEKSQNLLAFPVGTCPGVGVGGHFSGGGYGALLRKYGVAADHIVDAHMIDAKGEKF
;
A
#
# COMPACT_ATOMS: atom_id res chain seq x y z
N MET A 1 -28.22 -19.77 47.57
CA MET A 1 -27.75 -21.01 48.24
C MET A 1 -26.80 -21.72 47.29
N LYS A 2 -25.62 -22.11 47.80
CA LYS A 2 -24.44 -22.60 47.07
C LYS A 2 -24.66 -23.99 46.43
N PRO A 3 -23.99 -24.28 45.30
CA PRO A 3 -23.64 -25.64 44.92
C PRO A 3 -22.30 -26.06 45.53
N HIS A 4 -22.27 -27.24 46.16
CA HIS A 4 -21.07 -28.08 46.32
C HIS A 4 -20.70 -28.62 44.92
N GLY A 5 -19.46 -28.70 44.45
CA GLY A 5 -18.19 -28.92 45.10
C GLY A 5 -17.61 -30.23 44.56
N LEU A 6 -16.73 -30.17 43.55
CA LEU A 6 -15.84 -31.29 43.24
C LEU A 6 -14.43 -30.75 42.96
N PHE A 7 -13.54 -31.06 43.89
CA PHE A 7 -12.11 -30.78 43.90
C PHE A 7 -11.38 -31.75 42.96
N CYS A 8 -10.36 -31.27 42.25
CA CYS A 8 -9.26 -32.10 41.77
C CYS A 8 -7.92 -31.34 42.01
N PRO A 9 -6.89 -31.98 42.58
CA PRO A 9 -5.78 -31.28 43.24
C PRO A 9 -4.60 -30.93 42.33
N ASN A 10 -3.84 -29.96 42.82
CA ASN A 10 -2.55 -29.46 42.35
C ASN A 10 -1.58 -30.53 41.83
N VAL A 11 -0.96 -30.24 40.69
CA VAL A 11 0.41 -30.70 40.39
C VAL A 11 1.25 -29.45 40.13
N ILE A 12 2.03 -29.08 41.14
CA ILE A 12 3.13 -28.14 41.04
C ILE A 12 4.27 -28.90 40.34
N SER A 13 4.76 -28.40 39.21
CA SER A 13 6.06 -28.81 38.68
C SER A 13 6.85 -27.58 38.28
N PHE A 14 7.92 -27.34 39.04
CA PHE A 14 9.03 -26.46 38.74
C PHE A 14 9.77 -26.99 37.51
N VAL A 15 9.87 -26.20 36.43
CA VAL A 15 10.99 -26.33 35.50
C VAL A 15 11.58 -24.95 35.23
N SER A 16 12.79 -24.83 35.75
CA SER A 16 13.85 -23.85 35.55
C SER A 16 13.82 -23.04 34.25
N SER A 17 14.08 -21.74 34.42
CA SER A 17 14.59 -20.77 33.47
C SER A 17 15.36 -21.34 32.28
N LEU A 18 14.93 -20.95 31.07
CA LEU A 18 15.82 -20.72 29.95
C LEU A 18 15.55 -19.32 29.40
N LEU A 19 16.32 -18.35 29.89
CA LEU A 19 16.51 -17.06 29.23
C LEU A 19 17.15 -17.33 27.86
N LEU A 20 16.34 -17.44 26.82
CA LEU A 20 16.80 -17.28 25.45
C LEU A 20 16.77 -15.80 25.10
N LEU A 21 17.91 -15.19 25.41
CA LEU A 21 18.59 -14.08 24.74
C LEU A 21 17.79 -13.37 23.64
N PHE A 22 17.65 -12.05 23.84
CA PHE A 22 17.48 -11.04 22.81
C PHE A 22 17.95 -11.49 21.41
N ARG A 23 17.00 -11.55 20.48
CA ARG A 23 17.25 -11.16 19.08
C ARG A 23 16.33 -10.01 18.69
N GLY A 24 16.37 -8.94 19.48
CA GLY A 24 16.33 -7.61 18.88
C GLY A 24 17.64 -7.41 18.14
N ALA A 25 17.80 -8.06 16.99
CA ALA A 25 18.92 -7.74 16.12
C ALA A 25 18.66 -6.33 15.61
N ALA A 26 19.47 -5.38 16.09
CA ALA A 26 19.64 -4.09 15.45
C ALA A 26 20.22 -4.31 14.03
N LEU A 27 19.39 -4.83 13.11
CA LEU A 27 19.65 -4.94 11.67
C LEU A 27 19.22 -3.65 10.94
N ALA A 28 18.59 -2.72 11.64
CA ALA A 28 18.07 -1.49 11.08
C ALA A 28 19.15 -0.59 10.45
N PRO A 29 20.35 -0.38 11.04
CA PRO A 29 21.32 0.57 10.46
C PRO A 29 21.93 0.06 9.15
N GLU A 30 22.29 -1.22 9.09
CA GLU A 30 22.93 -1.81 7.91
C GLU A 30 21.96 -1.93 6.72
N ASN A 31 20.71 -2.32 6.98
CA ASN A 31 19.66 -2.39 5.95
C ASN A 31 19.26 -1.01 5.45
N HIS A 32 19.31 0.04 6.30
CA HIS A 32 19.02 1.43 5.94
C HIS A 32 20.04 1.97 4.93
N GLU A 33 21.33 1.90 5.25
CA GLU A 33 22.42 2.38 4.38
C GLU A 33 22.49 1.59 3.07
N ASN A 34 22.34 0.26 3.14
CA ASN A 34 22.33 -0.59 1.95
C ASN A 34 21.16 -0.27 1.01
N PHE A 35 19.99 0.06 1.56
CA PHE A 35 18.82 0.44 0.78
C PHE A 35 19.02 1.79 0.08
N LEU A 36 19.43 2.84 0.82
CA LEU A 36 19.67 4.16 0.24
C LEU A 36 20.78 4.14 -0.81
N LYS A 37 21.88 3.42 -0.55
CA LYS A 37 22.96 3.20 -1.51
C LYS A 37 22.50 2.43 -2.75
N CYS A 38 21.61 1.46 -2.58
CA CYS A 38 21.03 0.76 -3.73
C CYS A 38 20.17 1.69 -4.57
N LEU A 39 19.31 2.49 -3.95
CA LEU A 39 18.41 3.41 -4.65
C LEU A 39 19.18 4.47 -5.44
N SER A 40 20.22 5.07 -4.85
CA SER A 40 21.04 6.08 -5.53
C SER A 40 21.77 5.55 -6.76
N LEU A 41 22.02 4.24 -6.83
CA LEU A 41 22.61 3.58 -8.00
C LEU A 41 21.57 3.23 -9.08
N GLN A 42 20.28 3.24 -8.76
CA GLN A 42 19.21 2.80 -9.68
C GLN A 42 18.45 3.97 -10.31
N SER A 43 18.41 5.15 -9.68
CA SER A 43 17.70 6.32 -10.22
C SER A 43 18.22 7.63 -9.64
N ASP A 44 18.53 8.58 -10.52
CA ASP A 44 18.96 9.94 -10.14
C ASP A 44 17.81 10.77 -9.52
N THR A 45 16.55 10.43 -9.81
CA THR A 45 15.36 11.17 -9.33
C THR A 45 14.86 10.68 -7.99
N ILE A 46 15.30 9.51 -7.52
CA ILE A 46 14.75 8.84 -6.33
C ILE A 46 14.89 9.69 -5.06
N SER A 47 15.94 10.51 -4.98
CA SER A 47 16.20 11.41 -3.85
C SER A 47 15.09 12.44 -3.62
N LYS A 48 14.30 12.76 -4.65
CA LYS A 48 13.19 13.72 -4.59
C LYS A 48 11.87 13.09 -4.17
N VAL A 49 11.76 11.77 -4.25
CA VAL A 49 10.52 11.01 -4.02
C VAL A 49 10.59 10.11 -2.79
N ILE A 50 11.72 10.10 -2.07
CA ILE A 50 11.92 9.33 -0.85
C ILE A 50 11.77 10.19 0.41
N TYR A 51 11.07 9.64 1.40
CA TYR A 51 10.89 10.23 2.71
C TYR A 51 11.35 9.25 3.77
N THR A 52 12.27 9.71 4.61
CA THR A 52 12.79 9.06 5.81
C THR A 52 12.19 9.72 7.05
N GLN A 53 12.27 9.08 8.21
CA GLN A 53 11.80 9.68 9.47
C GLN A 53 12.51 11.00 9.84
N ASN A 54 13.66 11.31 9.22
CA ASN A 54 14.38 12.56 9.41
C ASN A 54 13.80 13.72 8.57
N ASN A 55 13.00 13.44 7.54
CA ASN A 55 12.35 14.49 6.74
C ASN A 55 11.19 15.11 7.53
N SER A 56 11.12 16.44 7.60
CA SER A 56 10.01 17.15 8.26
C SER A 56 8.63 16.82 7.64
N SER A 57 8.59 16.47 6.36
CA SER A 57 7.40 16.06 5.62
C SER A 57 7.00 14.60 5.83
N TYR A 58 7.81 13.77 6.49
CA TYR A 58 7.55 12.34 6.62
C TYR A 58 6.20 12.02 7.28
N SER A 59 5.90 12.69 8.39
CA SER A 59 4.67 12.46 9.14
C SER A 59 3.43 12.86 8.34
N SER A 60 3.48 13.97 7.60
CA SER A 60 2.36 14.40 6.76
C SER A 60 2.16 13.49 5.55
N VAL A 61 3.24 13.06 4.90
CA VAL A 61 3.19 12.09 3.78
C VAL A 61 2.66 10.74 4.25
N LEU A 62 3.10 10.24 5.42
CA LEU A 62 2.60 8.98 5.95
C LEU A 62 1.09 9.03 6.22
N LYS A 63 0.61 10.13 6.81
CA LYS A 63 -0.78 10.27 7.27
C LYS A 63 -1.75 10.72 6.19
N SER A 64 -1.28 11.26 5.06
CA SER A 64 -2.12 11.90 4.03
C SER A 64 -3.25 11.02 3.50
N SER A 65 -3.03 9.70 3.41
CA SER A 65 -3.98 8.73 2.86
C SER A 65 -4.39 7.63 3.83
N ILE A 66 -4.06 7.73 5.14
CA ILE A 66 -4.56 6.78 6.14
C ILE A 66 -6.02 7.11 6.45
N GLN A 67 -6.93 6.23 6.01
CA GLN A 67 -8.37 6.46 6.18
C GLN A 67 -8.92 5.91 7.50
N ASN A 68 -8.37 4.81 8.00
CA ASN A 68 -8.71 4.28 9.32
C ASN A 68 -7.67 4.76 10.35
N LEU A 69 -8.07 5.74 11.18
CA LEU A 69 -7.19 6.43 12.11
C LEU A 69 -6.64 5.54 13.24
N VAL A 70 -7.25 4.39 13.50
CA VAL A 70 -6.70 3.37 14.42
C VAL A 70 -5.27 3.02 14.01
N PHE A 71 -4.98 2.96 12.70
CA PHE A 71 -3.67 2.62 12.19
C PHE A 71 -2.67 3.79 12.17
N SER A 72 -3.14 5.01 12.46
CA SER A 72 -2.27 6.18 12.63
C SER A 72 -1.62 6.29 14.03
N ALA A 73 -2.01 5.42 14.96
CA ALA A 73 -1.55 5.46 16.35
C ALA A 73 -0.01 5.39 16.46
N PRO A 74 0.61 6.09 17.42
CA PRO A 74 2.07 6.08 17.61
C PRO A 74 2.66 4.70 17.90
N THR A 75 1.85 3.80 18.46
CA THR A 75 2.22 2.42 18.81
C THR A 75 2.46 1.52 17.59
N ASN A 76 1.85 1.84 16.44
CA ASN A 76 2.04 1.04 15.23
C ASN A 76 3.43 1.28 14.65
N GLN A 77 4.11 0.21 14.24
CA GLN A 77 5.40 0.30 13.56
C GLN A 77 5.29 1.18 12.31
N LYS A 78 6.24 2.10 12.16
CA LYS A 78 6.30 3.05 11.05
C LYS A 78 7.21 2.48 9.96
N PRO A 79 6.95 2.77 8.67
CA PRO A 79 7.87 2.38 7.62
C PRO A 79 9.24 3.03 7.84
N LEU A 80 10.30 2.38 7.33
CA LEU A 80 11.63 2.99 7.31
C LEU A 80 11.70 4.08 6.24
N PHE A 81 11.02 3.84 5.11
CA PHE A 81 11.00 4.71 3.95
C PHE A 81 9.61 4.77 3.33
N ILE A 82 9.25 5.94 2.81
CA ILE A 82 8.09 6.11 1.93
C ILE A 82 8.62 6.60 0.59
N ILE A 83 8.21 5.96 -0.50
CA ILE A 83 8.58 6.35 -1.85
C ILE A 83 7.31 6.75 -2.59
N THR A 84 7.26 7.97 -3.14
CA THR A 84 6.10 8.51 -3.89
C THR A 84 6.43 8.68 -5.38
N PRO A 85 6.48 7.60 -6.17
CA PRO A 85 7.01 7.60 -7.51
C PRO A 85 6.14 8.39 -8.49
N PHE A 86 6.79 9.03 -9.47
CA PHE A 86 6.19 9.59 -10.68
C PHE A 86 6.40 8.67 -11.89
N HIS A 87 7.41 7.80 -11.84
CA HIS A 87 7.79 6.96 -12.97
C HIS A 87 7.92 5.48 -12.59
N VAL A 88 7.71 4.62 -13.59
CA VAL A 88 7.84 3.15 -13.46
C VAL A 88 9.24 2.76 -12.95
N SER A 89 10.29 3.44 -13.40
CA SER A 89 11.68 3.18 -12.98
C SER A 89 11.89 3.32 -11.47
N GLU A 90 11.19 4.25 -10.82
CA GLU A 90 11.27 4.46 -9.38
C GLU A 90 10.59 3.33 -8.60
N ILE A 91 9.49 2.78 -9.14
CA ILE A 91 8.83 1.58 -8.59
C ILE A 91 9.75 0.36 -8.74
N GLN A 92 10.35 0.19 -9.93
CA GLN A 92 11.29 -0.92 -10.18
C GLN A 92 12.51 -0.84 -9.25
N ALA A 93 13.06 0.35 -9.04
CA ALA A 93 14.16 0.59 -8.11
C ALA A 93 13.76 0.22 -6.67
N ALA A 94 12.58 0.67 -6.21
CA ALA A 94 12.06 0.33 -4.90
C ALA A 94 11.93 -1.20 -4.69
N ILE A 95 11.42 -1.93 -5.69
CA ILE A 95 11.30 -3.39 -5.64
C ILE A 95 12.67 -4.06 -5.53
N LYS A 96 13.59 -3.74 -6.45
CA LYS A 96 14.92 -4.35 -6.51
C LYS A 96 15.71 -4.09 -5.23
N CYS A 97 15.69 -2.86 -4.73
CA CYS A 97 16.43 -2.48 -3.53
C CYS A 97 15.82 -3.02 -2.25
N SER A 98 14.48 -3.11 -2.15
CA SER A 98 13.83 -3.72 -0.99
C SER A 98 14.17 -5.20 -0.90
N LYS A 99 14.17 -5.91 -2.03
CA LYS A 99 14.57 -7.32 -2.10
C LYS A 99 16.02 -7.53 -1.66
N LYS A 100 16.93 -6.66 -2.11
CA LYS A 100 18.36 -6.72 -1.74
C LYS A 100 18.59 -6.43 -0.25
N SER A 101 17.80 -5.53 0.35
CA SER A 101 17.92 -5.12 1.75
C SER A 101 17.01 -5.88 2.72
N GLY A 102 16.28 -6.89 2.25
CA GLY A 102 15.36 -7.69 3.08
C GLY A 102 14.20 -6.87 3.67
N LEU A 103 13.77 -5.79 3.01
CA LEU A 103 12.67 -4.95 3.45
C LEU A 103 11.37 -5.38 2.79
N GLN A 104 10.31 -5.51 3.57
CA GLN A 104 8.97 -5.76 3.01
C GLN A 104 8.45 -4.50 2.32
N ILE A 105 7.72 -4.66 1.22
CA ILE A 105 7.00 -3.55 0.57
C ILE A 105 5.53 -3.63 0.96
N ARG A 106 4.96 -2.50 1.37
CA ARG A 106 3.52 -2.25 1.34
C ARG A 106 3.23 -1.27 0.21
N VAL A 107 2.34 -1.64 -0.71
CA VAL A 107 1.91 -0.75 -1.80
C VAL A 107 0.67 -0.01 -1.35
N ARG A 108 0.67 1.31 -1.48
CA ARG A 108 -0.47 2.16 -1.12
C ARG A 108 -0.93 2.94 -2.34
N SER A 109 -2.22 2.83 -2.64
CA SER A 109 -2.93 3.70 -3.58
C SER A 109 -3.68 4.75 -2.74
N GLY A 110 -5.01 4.65 -2.60
CA GLY A 110 -5.80 5.59 -1.79
C GLY A 110 -5.82 5.32 -0.27
N GLY A 111 -5.15 4.27 0.21
CA GLY A 111 -5.03 3.95 1.65
C GLY A 111 -6.33 3.58 2.39
N HIS A 112 -7.33 3.10 1.65
CA HIS A 112 -8.63 2.63 2.14
C HIS A 112 -8.64 1.17 2.63
N ASP A 113 -7.48 0.57 2.87
CA ASP A 113 -7.41 -0.77 3.44
C ASP A 113 -8.03 -0.76 4.85
N LEU A 114 -9.04 -1.62 5.07
CA LEU A 114 -9.83 -1.61 6.30
C LEU A 114 -9.00 -1.94 7.54
N GLU A 115 -7.96 -2.75 7.35
CA GLU A 115 -7.03 -3.22 8.39
C GLU A 115 -5.67 -2.50 8.31
N GLY A 116 -5.60 -1.41 7.53
CA GLY A 116 -4.40 -0.60 7.38
C GLY A 116 -3.22 -1.32 6.72
N LEU A 117 -3.39 -2.49 6.09
CA LEU A 117 -2.32 -3.35 5.58
C LEU A 117 -1.47 -2.69 4.47
N SER A 118 -1.94 -1.60 3.88
CA SER A 118 -1.18 -0.75 2.96
C SER A 118 -0.22 0.22 3.67
N SER A 119 -0.31 0.35 5.00
CA SER A 119 0.38 1.38 5.79
C SER A 119 1.09 0.83 7.04
N ILE A 120 0.81 -0.41 7.46
CA ILE A 120 1.43 -1.06 8.62
C ILE A 120 2.04 -2.42 8.27
N SER A 121 3.01 -2.85 9.08
CA SER A 121 3.57 -4.20 9.07
C SER A 121 4.25 -4.54 10.39
N ASP A 122 4.34 -5.83 10.71
CA ASP A 122 5.02 -6.37 11.89
C ASP A 122 6.53 -6.57 11.68
N VAL A 123 7.02 -6.38 10.45
CA VAL A 123 8.44 -6.52 10.07
C VAL A 123 8.95 -5.21 9.45
N PRO A 124 10.27 -4.93 9.45
CA PRO A 124 10.83 -3.77 8.78
C PRO A 124 10.35 -3.66 7.31
N PHE A 125 9.78 -2.52 6.97
CA PHE A 125 9.10 -2.33 5.70
C PHE A 125 9.25 -0.92 5.15
N ILE A 126 8.94 -0.78 3.86
CA ILE A 126 8.77 0.48 3.17
C ILE A 126 7.33 0.60 2.65
N ILE A 127 6.89 1.82 2.40
CA ILE A 127 5.69 2.09 1.62
C ILE A 127 6.09 2.58 0.23
N VAL A 128 5.54 1.96 -0.81
CA VAL A 128 5.49 2.54 -2.15
C VAL A 128 4.11 3.16 -2.30
N ASP A 129 4.03 4.48 -2.16
CA ASP A 129 2.79 5.24 -2.18
C ASP A 129 2.58 5.86 -3.57
N LEU A 130 1.63 5.31 -4.31
CA LEU A 130 1.39 5.62 -5.72
C LEU A 130 0.67 6.95 -5.93
N ILE A 131 0.45 7.79 -4.91
CA ILE A 131 -0.31 9.05 -5.01
C ILE A 131 0.09 9.95 -6.20
N ASN A 132 1.38 9.99 -6.54
CA ASN A 132 1.91 10.78 -7.67
C ASN A 132 1.84 10.05 -9.02
N PHE A 133 1.60 8.73 -9.01
CA PHE A 133 1.39 7.88 -10.19
C PHE A 133 -0.12 7.75 -10.47
N SER A 134 -0.74 8.87 -10.82
CA SER A 134 -2.20 9.06 -10.90
C SER A 134 -2.70 9.65 -12.22
N GLU A 135 -1.92 9.55 -13.30
CA GLU A 135 -2.33 9.99 -14.63
C GLU A 135 -3.53 9.18 -15.16
N ILE A 136 -4.45 9.87 -15.85
CA ILE A 136 -5.63 9.28 -16.47
C ILE A 136 -5.74 9.80 -17.91
N SER A 137 -5.70 8.88 -18.87
CA SER A 137 -5.92 9.16 -20.29
C SER A 137 -7.19 8.45 -20.75
N ILE A 138 -8.14 9.21 -21.32
CA ILE A 138 -9.43 8.71 -21.78
C ILE A 138 -9.50 8.83 -23.30
N ASP A 139 -9.83 7.73 -23.96
CA ASP A 139 -10.31 7.71 -25.34
C ASP A 139 -11.82 7.50 -25.32
N ALA A 140 -12.58 8.59 -25.51
CA ALA A 140 -14.03 8.57 -25.46
C ALA A 140 -14.66 7.93 -26.70
N GLU A 141 -13.96 7.90 -27.84
CA GLU A 141 -14.43 7.28 -29.07
C GLU A 141 -14.28 5.76 -28.97
N ALA A 142 -13.10 5.29 -28.57
CA ALA A 142 -12.84 3.86 -28.32
C ALA A 142 -13.50 3.34 -27.04
N LYS A 143 -13.97 4.23 -26.16
CA LYS A 143 -14.56 3.92 -24.84
C LYS A 143 -13.58 3.16 -23.94
N THR A 144 -12.31 3.53 -23.99
CA THR A 144 -11.23 2.93 -23.20
C THR A 144 -10.49 4.00 -22.40
N ALA A 145 -9.83 3.58 -21.33
CA ALA A 145 -9.04 4.46 -20.49
C ALA A 145 -7.77 3.76 -19.99
N TRP A 146 -6.65 4.49 -19.98
CA TRP A 146 -5.48 4.13 -19.18
C TRP A 146 -5.51 4.93 -17.89
N VAL A 147 -5.52 4.23 -16.76
CA VAL A 147 -5.67 4.81 -15.42
C VAL A 147 -4.51 4.31 -14.56
N GLN A 148 -3.62 5.20 -14.13
CA GLN A 148 -2.54 4.81 -13.23
C GLN A 148 -3.09 4.51 -11.83
N SER A 149 -2.50 3.51 -11.17
CA SER A 149 -3.01 2.91 -9.94
C SER A 149 -3.12 3.86 -8.74
N GLY A 150 -2.45 5.01 -8.77
CA GLY A 150 -2.55 6.06 -7.75
C GLY A 150 -3.79 6.94 -7.87
N ALA A 151 -4.47 6.93 -9.02
CA ALA A 151 -5.68 7.71 -9.22
C ALA A 151 -6.80 7.24 -8.28
N THR A 152 -7.71 8.16 -7.93
CA THR A 152 -8.89 7.83 -7.14
C THR A 152 -10.12 7.61 -8.02
N VAL A 153 -11.11 6.91 -7.47
CA VAL A 153 -12.44 6.72 -8.06
C VAL A 153 -13.07 8.07 -8.44
N GLY A 154 -12.92 9.09 -7.59
CA GLY A 154 -13.41 10.44 -7.87
C GLY A 154 -12.71 11.08 -9.08
N GLN A 155 -11.38 10.99 -9.14
CA GLN A 155 -10.61 11.51 -10.28
C GLN A 155 -10.98 10.79 -11.58
N LEU A 156 -11.14 9.46 -11.55
CA LEU A 156 -11.55 8.68 -12.71
C LEU A 156 -12.94 9.08 -13.22
N ASN A 157 -13.93 9.11 -12.33
CA ASN A 157 -15.29 9.51 -12.69
C ASN A 157 -15.34 10.93 -13.27
N TYR A 158 -14.59 11.87 -12.66
CA TYR A 158 -14.50 13.24 -13.15
C TYR A 158 -13.92 13.30 -14.57
N ARG A 159 -12.80 12.61 -14.83
CA ARG A 159 -12.15 12.58 -16.14
C ARG A 159 -13.00 11.92 -17.22
N ILE A 160 -13.71 10.84 -16.90
CA ILE A 160 -14.65 10.21 -17.82
C ILE A 160 -15.77 11.19 -18.18
N ALA A 161 -16.38 11.83 -17.18
CA ALA A 161 -17.45 12.80 -17.40
C ALA A 161 -16.99 13.99 -18.26
N GLU A 162 -15.82 14.57 -17.94
CA GLU A 162 -15.19 15.66 -18.68
C GLU A 162 -14.94 15.29 -20.15
N LYS A 163 -14.31 14.15 -20.40
CA LYS A 163 -13.87 13.75 -21.76
C LYS A 163 -14.99 13.19 -22.63
N SER A 164 -16.05 12.68 -22.02
CA SER A 164 -17.20 12.12 -22.75
C SER A 164 -18.42 13.04 -22.79
N GLN A 165 -18.33 14.28 -22.28
CA GLN A 165 -19.48 15.17 -22.14
C GLN A 165 -20.63 14.53 -21.35
N ASN A 166 -20.30 13.82 -20.27
CA ASN A 166 -21.22 13.07 -19.40
C ASN A 166 -21.94 11.87 -20.05
N LEU A 167 -21.45 11.37 -21.19
CA LEU A 167 -22.09 10.25 -21.90
C LEU A 167 -21.56 8.86 -21.50
N LEU A 168 -20.38 8.79 -20.87
CA LEU A 168 -19.76 7.52 -20.45
C LEU A 168 -19.66 7.43 -18.92
N ALA A 169 -19.58 6.19 -18.42
CA ALA A 169 -19.37 5.86 -17.01
C ALA A 169 -18.58 4.54 -16.89
N PHE A 170 -17.99 4.29 -15.72
CA PHE A 170 -17.28 3.05 -15.41
C PHE A 170 -17.80 2.48 -14.07
N PRO A 171 -18.02 1.15 -13.93
CA PRO A 171 -18.64 0.57 -12.74
C PRO A 171 -17.66 0.50 -11.56
N VAL A 172 -17.65 1.55 -10.74
CA VAL A 172 -16.77 1.67 -9.55
C VAL A 172 -17.56 1.99 -8.29
N GLY A 173 -16.88 1.96 -7.16
CA GLY A 173 -17.41 2.31 -5.84
C GLY A 173 -17.90 3.75 -5.74
N THR A 174 -18.60 4.03 -4.64
CA THR A 174 -19.23 5.33 -4.40
C THR A 174 -18.32 6.31 -3.66
N CYS A 175 -17.31 5.83 -2.94
CA CYS A 175 -16.39 6.65 -2.16
C CYS A 175 -15.30 7.29 -3.05
N PRO A 176 -15.28 8.62 -3.26
CA PRO A 176 -14.40 9.26 -4.23
C PRO A 176 -12.90 9.17 -3.88
N GLY A 177 -12.57 9.05 -2.59
CA GLY A 177 -11.18 8.94 -2.10
C GLY A 177 -10.55 7.56 -2.25
N VAL A 178 -11.35 6.53 -2.61
CA VAL A 178 -10.83 5.18 -2.82
C VAL A 178 -9.90 5.18 -4.03
N GLY A 179 -8.69 4.65 -3.84
CA GLY A 179 -7.70 4.54 -4.90
C GLY A 179 -7.98 3.34 -5.81
N VAL A 180 -7.85 3.53 -7.13
CA VAL A 180 -8.22 2.52 -8.13
C VAL A 180 -7.37 1.27 -8.04
N GLY A 181 -6.09 1.37 -7.66
CA GLY A 181 -5.18 0.21 -7.55
C GLY A 181 -5.70 -0.87 -6.61
N GLY A 182 -6.10 -0.49 -5.39
CA GLY A 182 -6.70 -1.43 -4.43
C GLY A 182 -8.15 -1.81 -4.77
N HIS A 183 -8.92 -0.86 -5.31
CA HIS A 183 -10.32 -1.10 -5.66
C HIS A 183 -10.49 -2.13 -6.78
N PHE A 184 -9.72 -1.98 -7.85
CA PHE A 184 -9.77 -2.84 -9.03
C PHE A 184 -9.23 -4.22 -8.74
N SER A 185 -8.10 -4.33 -8.05
CA SER A 185 -7.50 -5.62 -7.67
C SER A 185 -8.37 -6.42 -6.70
N GLY A 186 -9.22 -5.76 -5.92
CA GLY A 186 -10.22 -6.39 -5.04
C GLY A 186 -11.59 -6.61 -5.67
N GLY A 187 -11.75 -6.43 -6.99
CA GLY A 187 -13.04 -6.52 -7.70
C GLY A 187 -13.67 -5.13 -7.90
N GLY A 188 -14.09 -4.50 -6.81
CA GLY A 188 -14.62 -3.13 -6.81
C GLY A 188 -16.08 -3.01 -7.27
N TYR A 189 -17.02 -2.91 -6.33
CA TYR A 189 -18.45 -2.79 -6.63
C TYR A 189 -18.98 -1.38 -6.36
N GLY A 190 -20.11 -1.03 -6.97
CA GLY A 190 -20.83 0.20 -6.68
C GLY A 190 -22.22 0.26 -7.33
N ALA A 191 -22.71 1.47 -7.60
CA ALA A 191 -24.10 1.69 -8.04
C ALA A 191 -24.46 0.97 -9.37
N LEU A 192 -23.46 0.72 -10.20
CA LEU A 192 -23.59 0.06 -11.50
C LEU A 192 -23.51 -1.47 -11.45
N LEU A 193 -23.29 -2.06 -10.26
CA LEU A 193 -23.10 -3.50 -10.05
C LEU A 193 -24.17 -4.36 -10.73
N ARG A 194 -25.45 -4.02 -10.53
CA ARG A 194 -26.56 -4.84 -11.05
C ARG A 194 -26.68 -4.85 -12.57
N LYS A 195 -26.13 -3.83 -13.25
CA LYS A 195 -26.20 -3.69 -14.70
C LYS A 195 -24.94 -4.19 -15.39
N TYR A 196 -23.78 -3.92 -14.79
CA TYR A 196 -22.49 -4.15 -15.46
C TYR A 196 -21.56 -5.08 -14.68
N GLY A 197 -21.80 -5.42 -13.40
CA GLY A 197 -20.86 -6.21 -12.60
C GLY A 197 -19.86 -5.34 -11.83
N VAL A 198 -18.72 -5.93 -11.44
CA VAL A 198 -17.67 -5.22 -10.68
C VAL A 198 -16.67 -4.54 -11.62
N ALA A 199 -15.88 -3.59 -11.12
CA ALA A 199 -14.87 -2.86 -11.89
C ALA A 199 -13.89 -3.81 -12.60
N ALA A 200 -13.46 -4.87 -11.91
CA ALA A 200 -12.54 -5.87 -12.43
C ALA A 200 -13.07 -6.61 -13.68
N ASP A 201 -14.39 -6.74 -13.84
CA ASP A 201 -15.00 -7.39 -15.02
C ASP A 201 -14.79 -6.57 -16.30
N HIS A 202 -14.37 -5.31 -16.19
CA HIS A 202 -14.21 -4.36 -17.30
C HIS A 202 -12.77 -3.91 -17.52
N ILE A 203 -11.80 -4.59 -16.91
CA ILE A 203 -10.37 -4.34 -17.16
C ILE A 203 -9.93 -5.18 -18.35
N VAL A 204 -9.56 -4.52 -19.43
CA VAL A 204 -9.16 -5.17 -20.69
C VAL A 204 -7.66 -5.38 -20.82
N ASP A 205 -6.86 -4.60 -20.09
CA ASP A 205 -5.40 -4.68 -20.07
C ASP A 205 -4.86 -4.05 -18.76
N ALA A 206 -3.65 -4.42 -18.35
CA ALA A 206 -2.99 -3.89 -17.17
C ALA A 206 -1.46 -3.95 -17.29
N HIS A 207 -0.79 -2.90 -16.83
CA HIS A 207 0.66 -2.94 -16.63
C HIS A 207 0.98 -3.40 -15.21
N MET A 208 1.82 -4.41 -15.09
CA MET A 208 2.27 -4.96 -13.81
C MET A 208 3.79 -4.93 -13.69
N ILE A 209 4.28 -4.94 -12.45
CA ILE A 209 5.71 -5.09 -12.16
C ILE A 209 5.87 -6.27 -11.21
N ASP A 210 6.68 -7.25 -11.60
CA ASP A 210 6.86 -8.48 -10.85
C ASP A 210 7.84 -8.33 -9.65
N ALA A 211 8.06 -9.42 -8.93
CA ALA A 211 9.00 -9.48 -7.80
C ALA A 211 10.49 -9.40 -8.20
N LYS A 212 10.82 -9.33 -9.49
CA LYS A 212 12.16 -9.04 -10.02
C LYS A 212 12.29 -7.57 -10.44
N GLY A 213 11.18 -6.82 -10.46
CA GLY A 213 11.14 -5.45 -10.95
C GLY A 213 11.03 -5.39 -12.48
N GLU A 214 10.52 -6.43 -13.14
CA GLU A 214 10.29 -6.51 -14.58
C GLU A 214 8.84 -6.10 -14.89
N LYS A 215 8.66 -5.27 -15.93
CA LYS A 215 7.34 -4.84 -16.40
C LYS A 215 6.77 -5.89 -17.36
N PHE A 216 5.50 -6.22 -17.22
CA PHE A 216 4.73 -7.03 -18.17
C PHE A 216 3.29 -6.52 -18.29
#